data_AF-A0A5T8WI80-F1
#
_entry.id   AF-A0A5T8WI80-F1
#
_cell.length_a   1.000
_cell.length_b   1.000
_cell.length_c   1.000
_cell.angle_alpha   90.00
_cell.angle_beta   90.00
_cell.angle_gamma   90.00
#
_symmetry.space_group_name_H-M   'P 1'
#
loop_
_entity.id
_entity.type
_entity.pdbx_description
1 polymer ?
#
loop_
_entity_poly.entity_id
_entity_poly.type
_entity_poly.pdbx_seq_one_letter_code
_entity_poly.pdbx_strand_id
1 'polypeptide(L)'
;SDSQQIKQIINQHPDTLFIVFMAIANVHFDEYLLVRKNLLISSKSIKPDSLDTLLGDILKKESGISGTINLPTLSLSRTESSMLRMWMEGQGTIQISDRMNIKAKTVSSHKGNIKRKIKTHNKQVIYHVVRLTDNVTNGIFVNMR
;
A
#
# COMPACT_ATOMS: atom_id res chain seq x y z
N SER A 1 -19.72 1.26 11.82
CA SER A 1 -18.51 0.72 12.46
C SER A 1 -17.44 1.79 12.45
N ASP A 2 -16.51 1.73 13.40
CA ASP A 2 -15.40 2.68 13.55
C ASP A 2 -14.58 2.84 12.25
N SER A 3 -14.43 1.75 11.48
CA SER A 3 -13.76 1.76 10.17
C SER A 3 -14.44 2.68 9.15
N GLN A 4 -15.78 2.73 9.13
CA GLN A 4 -16.52 3.61 8.22
C GLN A 4 -16.36 5.08 8.62
N GLN A 5 -16.34 5.37 9.92
CA GLN A 5 -16.10 6.72 10.42
C GLN A 5 -14.67 7.19 10.10
N ILE A 6 -13.65 6.36 10.32
CA ILE A 6 -12.26 6.68 9.96
C ILE A 6 -12.15 6.94 8.45
N LYS A 7 -12.78 6.10 7.63
CA LYS A 7 -12.81 6.28 6.17
C LYS A 7 -13.48 7.61 5.78
N GLN A 8 -14.59 7.97 6.43
CA GLN A 8 -15.26 9.25 6.19
C GLN A 8 -14.35 10.43 6.52
N ILE A 9 -13.68 10.40 7.68
CA ILE A 9 -12.73 11.44 8.11
C ILE A 9 -11.60 11.59 7.08
N ILE A 10 -10.95 10.50 6.69
CA ILE A 10 -9.85 10.54 5.70
C ILE A 10 -10.32 11.15 4.37
N ASN A 11 -11.53 10.82 3.92
CA ASN A 11 -12.06 11.33 2.65
C ASN A 11 -12.53 12.78 2.74
N GLN A 12 -12.99 13.25 3.91
CA GLN A 12 -13.46 14.62 4.12
C GLN A 12 -12.31 15.63 4.27
N HIS A 13 -11.09 15.15 4.56
CA HIS A 13 -9.91 15.98 4.77
C HIS A 13 -8.80 15.65 3.76
N PRO A 14 -8.97 15.98 2.46
CA PRO A 14 -7.98 15.67 1.42
C PRO A 14 -6.63 16.38 1.62
N ASP A 15 -6.60 17.50 2.33
CA ASP A 15 -5.39 18.29 2.60
C ASP A 15 -4.76 17.97 3.95
N THR A 16 -5.26 16.96 4.67
CA THR A 16 -4.68 16.48 5.93
C THR A 16 -3.98 15.16 5.70
N LEU A 17 -2.67 15.11 5.99
CA LEU A 17 -1.93 13.86 5.96
C LEU A 17 -2.31 13.00 7.18
N PHE A 18 -2.92 11.85 6.91
CA PHE A 18 -3.15 10.81 7.90
C PHE A 18 -2.00 9.80 7.88
N ILE A 19 -1.45 9.48 9.06
CA ILE A 19 -0.41 8.48 9.22
C ILE A 19 -0.93 7.35 10.10
N VAL A 20 -0.94 6.13 9.57
CA VAL A 20 -1.37 4.93 10.29
C VAL A 20 -0.17 4.05 10.60
N PHE A 21 0.08 3.85 11.90
CA PHE A 21 1.14 2.97 12.38
C PHE A 21 0.63 1.55 12.59
N MET A 22 1.10 0.62 11.77
CA MET A 22 0.76 -0.79 11.89
C MET A 22 1.45 -1.43 13.11
N ALA A 23 0.64 -1.99 14.01
CA ALA A 23 1.09 -2.78 15.15
C ALA A 23 1.17 -4.27 14.76
N ILE A 24 2.15 -4.65 13.96
CA ILE A 24 2.37 -6.07 13.61
C ILE A 24 3.62 -6.52 14.35
N ALA A 25 3.45 -7.40 15.34
CA ALA A 25 4.57 -8.04 16.03
C ALA A 25 5.34 -8.96 15.06
N ASN A 26 6.67 -9.00 15.17
CA ASN A 26 7.55 -9.90 14.42
C ASN A 26 7.53 -9.77 12.90
N VAL A 27 7.26 -8.57 12.37
CA VAL A 27 7.49 -8.34 10.94
C VAL A 27 8.30 -7.08 10.70
N HIS A 28 9.51 -7.27 10.18
CA HIS A 28 10.34 -6.22 9.62
C HIS A 28 9.63 -5.60 8.40
N PHE A 29 8.96 -4.48 8.66
CA PHE A 29 8.49 -3.55 7.65
C PHE A 29 9.08 -2.20 8.02
N ASP A 30 10.38 -2.01 7.79
CA ASP A 30 11.08 -0.77 8.16
C ASP A 30 10.85 0.35 7.13
N GLU A 31 9.67 0.33 6.52
CA GLU A 31 9.29 1.13 5.38
C GLU A 31 7.97 1.86 5.64
N TYR A 32 7.66 2.78 4.74
CA TYR A 32 6.39 3.47 4.68
C TYR A 32 5.83 3.39 3.26
N LEU A 33 4.51 3.44 3.16
CA LEU A 33 3.78 3.30 1.92
C LEU A 33 2.66 4.34 1.84
N LEU A 34 2.77 5.23 0.87
CA LEU A 34 1.71 6.19 0.56
C LEU A 34 0.62 5.47 -0.23
N VAL A 35 -0.51 5.18 0.41
CA VAL A 35 -1.62 4.42 -0.22
C VAL A 35 -2.70 5.31 -0.81
N ARG A 36 -2.75 6.57 -0.36
CA ARG A 36 -3.46 7.70 -0.98
C ARG A 36 -2.61 8.94 -0.84
N LYS A 37 -2.93 9.99 -1.61
CA LYS A 37 -2.23 11.28 -1.51
C LYS A 37 -2.18 11.84 -0.08
N ASN A 38 -3.20 11.57 0.72
CA ASN A 38 -3.35 12.03 2.09
C ASN A 38 -3.33 10.89 3.13
N LEU A 39 -2.90 9.68 2.76
CA LEU A 39 -2.84 8.53 3.68
C LEU A 39 -1.55 7.75 3.52
N LEU A 40 -0.75 7.77 4.57
CA LEU A 40 0.49 7.02 4.72
C LEU A 40 0.28 5.86 5.70
N ILE A 41 0.78 4.68 5.34
CA ILE A 41 0.89 3.53 6.24
C ILE A 41 2.36 3.32 6.56
N SER A 42 2.71 3.17 7.82
CA SER A 42 4.07 2.88 8.27
C SER A 42 4.08 1.83 9.39
N SER A 43 5.23 1.23 9.66
CA SER A 43 5.40 0.42 10.87
C SER A 43 5.61 1.31 12.10
N LYS A 44 5.35 0.75 13.28
CA LYS A 44 5.75 1.36 14.55
C LYS A 44 7.28 1.42 14.74
N SER A 45 8.05 0.69 13.93
CA SER A 45 9.52 0.67 13.99
C SER A 45 10.19 1.67 13.04
N ILE A 46 9.43 2.51 12.35
CA ILE A 46 10.03 3.57 11.51
C ILE A 46 11.01 4.40 12.34
N LYS A 47 12.21 4.58 11.80
CA LYS A 47 13.24 5.38 12.46
C LYS A 47 12.82 6.85 12.47
N PRO A 48 13.04 7.60 13.57
CA PRO A 48 12.75 9.03 13.64
C PRO A 48 13.30 9.82 12.44
N ASP A 49 14.58 9.64 12.10
CA ASP A 49 15.22 10.31 10.95
C ASP A 49 14.52 10.05 9.61
N SER A 50 13.99 8.82 9.43
CA SER A 50 13.24 8.45 8.22
C SER A 50 11.87 9.12 8.18
N LEU A 51 11.21 9.28 9.33
CA LEU A 51 9.96 10.01 9.44
C LEU A 51 10.18 11.51 9.23
N ASP A 52 11.23 12.09 9.82
CA ASP A 52 11.56 13.51 9.67
C ASP A 52 11.87 13.87 8.21
N THR A 53 12.65 13.04 7.52
CA THR A 53 12.92 13.20 6.08
C THR A 53 11.62 13.16 5.28
N LEU A 54 10.75 12.18 5.56
CA LEU A 54 9.47 12.02 4.88
C LEU A 54 8.53 13.21 5.10
N LEU A 55 8.40 13.69 6.34
CA LEU A 55 7.56 14.84 6.67
C LEU A 55 8.12 16.12 6.06
N GLY A 56 9.45 16.32 6.14
CA GLY A 56 10.13 17.45 5.53
C GLY A 56 9.92 17.50 4.01
N ASP A 57 9.96 16.35 3.36
CA ASP A 57 9.61 16.23 1.94
C ASP A 57 8.15 16.62 1.69
N ILE A 58 7.18 16.01 2.39
CA ILE A 58 5.76 16.32 2.18
C ILE A 58 5.45 17.82 2.37
N LEU A 59 6.01 18.45 3.41
CA LEU A 59 5.82 19.88 3.67
C LEU A 59 6.46 20.78 2.59
N LYS A 60 7.64 20.41 2.08
CA LYS A 60 8.29 21.13 0.96
C LYS A 60 7.42 21.12 -0.29
N LYS A 61 6.76 19.99 -0.59
CA LYS A 61 5.82 19.89 -1.72
C LYS A 61 4.69 20.90 -1.63
N GLU A 62 4.09 21.06 -0.46
CA GLU A 62 2.95 21.97 -0.25
C GLU A 62 3.38 23.44 -0.35
N SER A 63 4.61 23.75 0.06
CA SER A 63 5.17 25.10 -0.05
C SER A 63 5.59 25.53 -1.47
N GLY A 64 5.41 24.67 -2.48
CA GLY A 64 5.76 24.97 -3.88
C GLY A 64 7.27 25.05 -4.16
N ILE A 65 8.11 24.73 -3.16
CA ILE A 65 9.56 24.66 -3.29
C ILE A 65 9.86 23.41 -4.12
N SER A 66 10.38 23.63 -5.34
CA SER A 66 10.62 22.64 -6.39
C SER A 66 11.64 21.57 -5.97
N GLY A 67 11.22 20.62 -5.14
CA GLY A 67 11.88 19.36 -4.87
C GLY A 67 11.03 18.23 -5.45
N THR A 68 11.59 17.44 -6.37
CA THR A 68 10.92 16.26 -6.93
C THR A 68 10.85 15.17 -5.88
N ILE A 69 9.83 15.21 -5.04
CA ILE A 69 9.61 14.17 -4.03
C ILE A 69 9.07 12.94 -4.75
N ASN A 70 9.92 11.93 -4.86
CA ASN A 70 9.62 10.69 -5.55
C ASN A 70 8.96 9.69 -4.60
N LEU A 71 7.89 10.11 -3.92
CA LEU A 71 7.04 9.19 -3.15
C LEU A 71 5.79 8.85 -3.97
N PRO A 72 5.86 7.83 -4.85
CA PRO A 72 4.70 7.44 -5.63
C PRO A 72 3.62 6.88 -4.71
N THR A 73 2.37 7.30 -4.95
CA THR A 73 1.22 6.62 -4.36
C THR A 73 1.16 5.19 -4.89
N LEU A 74 1.01 4.22 -3.99
CA LEU A 74 0.85 2.81 -4.32
C LEU A 74 -0.28 2.66 -5.34
N SER A 75 0.06 2.07 -6.49
CA SER A 75 -0.89 1.76 -7.55
C SER A 75 -0.62 0.39 -8.13
N LEU A 76 -1.68 -0.39 -8.34
CA LEU A 76 -1.63 -1.70 -8.97
C LEU A 76 -2.27 -1.63 -10.36
N SER A 77 -1.80 -2.46 -11.29
CA SER A 77 -2.57 -2.70 -12.51
C SER A 77 -3.83 -3.51 -12.20
N ARG A 78 -4.79 -3.55 -13.13
CA ARG A 78 -5.98 -4.42 -13.01
C ARG A 78 -5.60 -5.88 -12.76
N THR A 79 -4.61 -6.39 -13.49
CA THR A 79 -4.12 -7.77 -13.34
C THR A 79 -3.47 -8.00 -11.97
N GLU A 80 -2.65 -7.06 -11.50
CA GLU A 80 -2.04 -7.15 -10.17
C GLU A 80 -3.08 -7.10 -9.06
N SER A 81 -4.09 -6.22 -9.18
CA SER A 81 -5.17 -6.10 -8.21
C SER A 81 -6.02 -7.38 -8.11
N SER A 82 -6.45 -7.92 -9.26
CA SER A 82 -7.21 -9.17 -9.32
C SER A 82 -6.41 -10.34 -8.73
N MET A 83 -5.14 -10.46 -9.12
CA MET A 83 -4.24 -11.48 -8.57
C MET A 83 -4.04 -11.32 -7.06
N LEU A 84 -3.78 -10.10 -6.59
CA LEU A 84 -3.53 -9.83 -5.19
C LEU A 84 -4.73 -10.29 -4.36
N ARG A 85 -5.95 -9.99 -4.81
CA ARG A 85 -7.18 -10.45 -4.16
C ARG A 85 -7.20 -11.97 -3.99
N MET A 86 -7.04 -12.71 -5.09
CA MET A 86 -7.01 -14.19 -5.03
C MET A 86 -5.89 -14.73 -4.14
N TRP A 87 -4.71 -14.08 -4.17
CA TRP A 87 -3.57 -14.50 -3.36
C TRP A 87 -3.79 -14.26 -1.86
N MET A 88 -4.47 -13.16 -1.50
CA MET A 88 -4.87 -12.84 -0.13
C MET A 88 -6.05 -13.69 0.36
N GLU A 89 -6.87 -14.20 -0.55
CA GLU A 89 -7.89 -15.25 -0.28
C GLU A 89 -7.29 -16.65 -0.08
N GLY A 90 -5.96 -16.79 -0.17
CA GLY A 90 -5.26 -18.04 0.11
C GLY A 90 -5.00 -18.92 -1.13
N GLN A 91 -5.38 -18.48 -2.32
CA GLN A 91 -5.20 -19.28 -3.54
C GLN A 91 -3.72 -19.46 -3.90
N GLY A 92 -3.39 -20.70 -4.30
CA GLY A 92 -2.06 -21.09 -4.76
C GLY A 92 -1.73 -20.57 -6.17
N THR A 93 -0.46 -20.65 -6.57
CA THR A 93 0.00 -20.19 -7.90
C THR A 93 -0.75 -20.89 -9.04
N ILE A 94 -0.99 -22.21 -8.94
CA ILE A 94 -1.69 -22.99 -9.97
C ILE A 94 -3.16 -22.55 -10.06
N GLN A 95 -3.87 -22.48 -8.94
CA GLN A 95 -5.27 -22.02 -8.90
C GLN A 95 -5.45 -20.63 -9.51
N ILE A 96 -4.55 -19.69 -9.19
CA ILE A 96 -4.54 -18.34 -9.77
C ILE A 96 -4.26 -18.39 -11.28
N SER A 97 -3.30 -19.23 -11.69
CA SER A 97 -2.95 -19.45 -13.10
C SER A 97 -4.17 -19.87 -13.91
N ASP A 98 -4.90 -20.87 -13.40
CA ASP A 98 -6.07 -21.44 -14.05
C ASP A 98 -7.22 -20.42 -14.11
N ARG A 99 -7.53 -19.74 -12.99
CA ARG A 99 -8.61 -18.76 -12.92
C ARG A 99 -8.38 -17.52 -13.77
N MET A 100 -7.13 -17.06 -13.87
CA MET A 100 -6.78 -15.89 -14.66
C MET A 100 -6.46 -16.22 -16.13
N ASN A 101 -6.39 -17.51 -16.48
CA ASN A 101 -5.95 -17.98 -17.79
C ASN A 101 -4.59 -17.40 -18.22
N ILE A 102 -3.60 -17.43 -17.32
CA ILE A 102 -2.22 -17.01 -17.58
C ILE A 102 -1.24 -18.11 -17.13
N LYS A 103 0.03 -18.04 -17.56
CA LYS A 103 1.06 -19.01 -17.15
C LYS A 103 1.44 -18.83 -15.67
N ALA A 104 1.73 -19.92 -14.98
CA ALA A 104 2.21 -19.91 -13.59
C ALA A 104 3.46 -19.02 -13.39
N LYS A 105 4.36 -18.98 -14.38
CA LYS A 105 5.52 -18.07 -14.38
C LYS A 105 5.11 -16.58 -14.37
N THR A 106 4.05 -16.24 -15.10
CA THR A 106 3.47 -14.89 -15.11
C THR A 106 2.85 -14.55 -13.74
N VAL A 107 2.20 -15.52 -13.08
CA VAL A 107 1.72 -15.36 -11.70
C VAL A 107 2.86 -15.01 -10.74
N SER A 108 3.97 -15.75 -10.80
CA SER A 108 5.15 -15.47 -9.99
C SER A 108 5.76 -14.09 -10.29
N SER A 109 5.78 -13.66 -11.55
CA SER A 109 6.25 -12.34 -11.95
C SER A 109 5.41 -11.21 -11.35
N HIS A 110 4.09 -11.29 -11.45
CA HIS A 110 3.19 -10.32 -10.85
C HIS A 110 3.27 -10.30 -9.31
N LYS A 111 3.43 -11.45 -8.64
CA LYS A 111 3.74 -11.49 -7.19
C LYS A 111 5.00 -10.71 -6.87
N GLY A 112 6.05 -10.84 -7.69
CA GLY A 112 7.28 -10.05 -7.57
C GLY A 112 7.06 -8.55 -7.74
N ASN A 113 6.23 -8.15 -8.71
CA ASN A 113 5.90 -6.75 -8.93
C ASN A 113 5.10 -6.14 -7.77
N ILE A 114 4.11 -6.87 -7.26
CA ILE A 114 3.33 -6.46 -6.07
C ILE A 114 4.25 -6.29 -4.86
N LYS A 115 5.15 -7.25 -4.60
CA LYS A 115 6.15 -7.17 -3.52
C LYS A 115 7.02 -5.91 -3.64
N ARG A 116 7.49 -5.60 -4.85
CA ARG A 116 8.28 -4.39 -5.12
C ARG A 116 7.49 -3.11 -4.86
N LYS A 117 6.23 -3.06 -5.32
CA LYS A 117 5.35 -1.88 -5.15
C LYS A 117 4.97 -1.64 -3.69
N ILE A 118 4.73 -2.70 -2.92
CA ILE A 118 4.42 -2.64 -1.47
C ILE A 118 5.70 -2.56 -0.62
N LYS A 119 6.88 -2.73 -1.25
CA LYS A 119 8.20 -2.70 -0.62
C LYS A 119 8.38 -3.76 0.47
N THR A 120 7.90 -4.98 0.25
CA THR A 120 8.12 -6.08 1.20
C THR A 120 8.07 -7.44 0.52
N HIS A 121 8.83 -8.39 1.03
CA HIS A 121 8.75 -9.79 0.63
C HIS A 121 7.79 -10.62 1.49
N ASN A 122 7.36 -10.06 2.63
CA ASN A 122 6.54 -10.76 3.62
C ASN A 122 5.06 -10.73 3.22
N LYS A 123 4.47 -11.91 2.98
CA LYS A 123 3.05 -12.06 2.62
C LYS A 123 2.12 -11.51 3.69
N GLN A 124 2.48 -11.61 4.98
CA GLN A 124 1.67 -11.11 6.09
C GLN A 124 1.56 -9.59 6.08
N VAL A 125 2.66 -8.87 5.81
CA VAL A 125 2.61 -7.40 5.65
C VAL A 125 1.72 -7.02 4.48
N ILE A 126 1.87 -7.70 3.34
CA ILE A 126 1.02 -7.44 2.16
C ILE A 126 -0.45 -7.63 2.53
N TYR A 127 -0.79 -8.71 3.24
CA TYR A 127 -2.14 -8.97 3.72
C TYR A 127 -2.66 -7.84 4.63
N HIS A 128 -1.86 -7.43 5.62
CA HIS A 128 -2.26 -6.35 6.53
C HIS A 128 -2.40 -4.99 5.82
N VAL A 129 -1.51 -4.66 4.89
CA VAL A 129 -1.61 -3.45 4.07
C VAL A 129 -2.92 -3.46 3.27
N VAL A 130 -3.25 -4.59 2.61
CA VAL A 130 -4.51 -4.73 1.85
C VAL A 130 -5.71 -4.54 2.78
N ARG A 131 -5.77 -5.28 3.88
CA ARG A 131 -6.90 -5.22 4.84
C ARG A 131 -7.07 -3.84 5.46
N LEU A 132 -5.97 -3.20 5.85
CA LEU A 132 -6.00 -1.86 6.41
C LEU A 132 -6.52 -0.87 5.36
N THR A 133 -5.97 -0.92 4.15
CA THR A 133 -6.38 -0.03 3.05
C THR A 133 -7.85 -0.23 2.68
N ASP A 134 -8.36 -1.47 2.66
CA ASP A 134 -9.77 -1.77 2.42
C ASP A 134 -10.68 -1.24 3.53
N ASN A 135 -10.23 -1.29 4.78
CA ASN A 135 -11.00 -0.85 5.94
C ASN A 135 -11.10 0.68 6.05
N VAL A 136 -10.01 1.39 5.74
CA VAL A 136 -9.95 2.86 5.91
C VAL A 136 -10.08 3.64 4.60
N THR A 137 -10.13 2.97 3.45
CA THR A 137 -10.36 3.60 2.13
C THR A 137 -11.26 2.72 1.23
N ASN A 138 -11.20 2.89 -0.10
CA ASN A 138 -11.84 2.02 -1.09
C ASN A 138 -10.88 0.97 -1.67
N GLY A 139 -9.89 0.54 -0.88
CA GLY A 139 -8.88 -0.44 -1.27
C GLY A 139 -7.67 0.15 -2.00
N ILE A 140 -6.73 -0.66 -2.48
CA ILE A 140 -5.55 -0.12 -3.18
C ILE A 140 -5.95 0.50 -4.52
N PHE A 141 -5.38 1.66 -4.87
CA PHE A 141 -5.68 2.31 -6.15
C PHE A 141 -5.29 1.41 -7.33
N VAL A 142 -6.24 1.24 -8.26
CA VAL A 142 -6.03 0.45 -9.47
C VAL A 142 -5.87 1.41 -10.65
N ASN A 143 -4.71 1.35 -11.31
CA ASN A 143 -4.47 2.09 -12.53
C ASN A 143 -5.22 1.42 -13.69
N MET A 144 -6.15 2.17 -14.29
CA MET A 144 -7.03 1.73 -15.37
C MET A 144 -6.43 1.94 -16.77
N ARG A 145 -5.28 2.62 -16.85
CA ARG A 145 -4.53 2.81 -18.09
C ARG A 145 -4.02 1.49 -18.65
#